data_AF-F3CGI2-F1
#
_entry.id   AF-F3CGI2-F1
#
_cell.length_a   1.000
_cell.length_b   1.000
_cell.length_c   1.000
_cell.angle_alpha   90.00
_cell.angle_beta   90.00
_cell.angle_gamma   90.00
#
_symmetry.space_group_name_H-M   'P 1'
#
loop_
_entity.id
_entity.type
_entity.pdbx_description
1 polymer ?
#
loop_
_entity_poly.entity_id
_entity_poly.type
_entity_poly.pdbx_seq_one_letter_code
_entity_poly.pdbx_strand_id
1 'polypeptide(L)' 'SGGGKWIIEAPYVMQVANDLQYHLGWAVQIYNAAEALPNLINPFYMLPLLGVLGLKARDLIGFSFVQLLVHTPLV' A
#
# COMPACT_ATOMS: atom_id res chain seq x y z
N SER A 1 4.46 0.30 -6.94
CA SER A 1 5.56 1.25 -6.63
C SER A 1 4.94 2.58 -6.31
N GLY A 2 4.98 2.98 -5.04
CA GLY A 2 4.29 4.17 -4.54
C GLY A 2 4.68 5.47 -5.24
N GLY A 3 5.95 5.65 -5.60
CA GLY A 3 6.43 6.89 -6.23
C GLY A 3 5.85 7.15 -7.63
N GLY A 4 5.78 6.12 -8.49
CA GLY A 4 5.19 6.27 -9.83
C GLY A 4 3.69 6.51 -9.78
N LYS A 5 3.00 5.83 -8.86
CA LYS A 5 1.57 6.03 -8.61
C LYS A 5 1.29 7.44 -8.08
N TRP A 6 2.11 7.90 -7.13
CA TRP A 6 2.01 9.25 -6.56
C TRP A 6 2.19 10.36 -7.60
N ILE A 7 3.13 10.25 -8.53
CA ILE A 7 3.30 11.27 -9.58
C ILE A 7 2.01 11.49 -10.39
N ILE A 8 1.24 10.41 -10.62
CA ILE A 8 0.00 10.46 -11.39
C ILE A 8 -1.17 10.92 -10.51
N GLU A 9 -1.27 10.41 -9.28
CA GLU A 9 -2.45 10.63 -8.41
C GLU A 9 -2.35 11.89 -7.55
N ALA A 10 -1.13 12.36 -7.24
CA ALA A 10 -0.90 13.52 -6.38
C ALA A 10 -1.66 14.78 -6.80
N PRO A 11 -1.73 15.17 -8.08
CA PRO A 11 -2.49 16.36 -8.47
C PRO A 11 -3.95 16.28 -8.02
N TYR A 12 -4.60 15.13 -8.19
CA TYR A 12 -5.99 14.93 -7.82
C TYR A 12 -6.18 14.90 -6.29
N VAL A 13 -5.33 14.15 -5.58
CA VAL A 13 -5.39 14.03 -4.11
C VAL A 13 -5.15 15.38 -3.44
N MET A 14 -4.14 16.12 -3.91
CA MET A 14 -3.76 17.41 -3.34
C MET A 14 -4.77 18.51 -3.69
N GLN A 15 -5.39 18.45 -4.87
CA GLN A 15 -6.48 19.36 -5.23
C GLN A 15 -7.68 19.17 -4.31
N VAL A 16 -8.16 17.93 -4.12
CA VAL A 16 -9.30 17.66 -3.24
C VAL A 16 -8.99 18.04 -1.79
N ALA A 17 -7.78 17.77 -1.31
CA ALA A 17 -7.37 18.18 0.03
C ALA A 17 -7.35 19.71 0.19
N ASN A 18 -6.97 20.45 -0.86
CA ASN A 18 -7.02 21.92 -0.87
C ASN A 18 -8.47 22.42 -0.90
N ASP A 19 -9.31 21.89 -1.79
CA ASP A 19 -10.71 22.30 -1.93
C ASP A 19 -11.52 22.08 -0.64
N LEU A 20 -11.24 20.98 0.07
CA LEU A 20 -11.87 20.65 1.35
C LEU A 20 -11.16 21.26 2.58
N GLN A 21 -10.11 22.06 2.36
CA GLN A 21 -9.33 22.71 3.41
C GLN A 21 -8.74 21.73 4.45
N TYR A 22 -8.36 20.53 3.99
CA TYR A 22 -7.64 19.56 4.81
C TYR A 22 -6.14 19.85 4.82
N HIS A 23 -5.47 19.41 5.89
CA HIS A 23 -4.03 19.57 6.00
C HIS A 23 -3.31 18.72 4.95
N LEU A 24 -2.66 19.37 3.99
CA LEU A 24 -1.97 18.72 2.86
C LEU A 24 -0.95 17.66 3.32
N GLY A 25 -0.15 17.97 4.35
CA GLY A 25 0.78 17.00 4.92
C GLY A 25 0.12 15.71 5.44
N TRP A 26 -1.09 15.79 6.02
CA TRP A 26 -1.81 14.61 6.49
C TRP A 26 -2.35 13.79 5.31
N ALA A 27 -2.85 14.45 4.26
CA ALA A 27 -3.30 13.77 3.05
C ALA A 27 -2.17 12.94 2.41
N VAL A 28 -0.96 13.51 2.35
CA VAL A 28 0.23 12.79 1.85
C VAL A 28 0.58 11.59 2.75
N GLN A 29 0.57 11.77 4.07
CA GLN A 29 0.90 10.69 5.00
C GLN A 29 -0.10 9.54 4.95
N ILE A 30 -1.41 9.85 4.92
CA ILE A 30 -2.48 8.86 4.78
C ILE A 30 -2.33 8.10 3.47
N TYR A 31 -2.11 8.80 2.36
CA TYR A 31 -1.89 8.16 1.06
C TYR A 31 -0.70 7.20 1.10
N ASN A 32 0.43 7.64 1.65
CA ASN A 32 1.65 6.85 1.72
C ASN A 32 1.48 5.61 2.62
N ALA A 33 0.82 5.76 3.77
CA ALA A 33 0.54 4.66 4.68
C ALA A 33 -0.41 3.64 4.04
N ALA A 34 -1.51 4.10 3.44
CA ALA A 34 -2.50 3.25 2.78
C ALA A 34 -1.96 2.52 1.55
N GLU A 35 -0.97 3.08 0.84
CA GLU A 35 -0.32 2.41 -0.31
C GLU A 35 0.40 1.13 0.08
N ALA A 36 0.76 0.95 1.35
CA ALA A 36 1.41 -0.26 1.83
C ALA A 36 0.44 -1.46 1.90
N LEU A 37 -0.86 -1.24 2.13
CA LEU A 37 -1.84 -2.32 2.36
C LEU A 37 -1.96 -3.29 1.17
N PRO A 38 -2.08 -2.85 -0.10
CA PRO A 38 -2.17 -3.76 -1.25
C PRO A 38 -0.95 -4.66 -1.42
N ASN A 39 0.23 -4.25 -0.93
CA ASN A 39 1.46 -5.05 -1.01
C ASN A 39 1.38 -6.31 -0.14
N LEU A 40 0.46 -6.37 0.84
CA LEU A 40 0.24 -7.56 1.66
C LEU A 40 -0.51 -8.67 0.90
N ILE A 41 -1.30 -8.33 -0.12
CA ILE A 41 -2.04 -9.33 -0.90
C ILE A 41 -1.36 -9.61 -2.24
N ASN A 42 -0.77 -8.59 -2.87
CA ASN A 42 -0.17 -8.71 -4.18
C ASN A 42 1.19 -9.43 -4.12
N PRO A 43 1.31 -10.67 -4.64
CA PRO A 43 2.53 -11.45 -4.51
C PRO A 43 3.64 -10.98 -5.44
N PHE A 44 3.42 -10.01 -6.33
CA PHE A 44 4.36 -9.61 -7.37
C PHE A 44 5.77 -9.31 -6.83
N TYR A 45 5.86 -8.52 -5.75
CA TYR A 45 7.13 -8.18 -5.11
C TYR A 45 7.72 -9.31 -4.27
N MET A 46 6.92 -10.32 -3.93
CA MET A 46 7.32 -11.49 -3.14
C MET A 46 7.92 -12.61 -4.02
N LEU A 47 7.58 -12.65 -5.32
CA LEU A 47 8.02 -13.71 -6.25
C LEU A 47 9.53 -13.99 -6.24
N PRO A 48 10.44 -12.98 -6.24
CA PRO A 48 11.88 -13.25 -6.22
C PRO A 48 12.31 -13.98 -4.94
N LEU A 49 11.77 -13.55 -3.79
CA LEU A 49 12.08 -14.16 -2.49
C LEU A 49 11.54 -15.59 -2.40
N LEU A 50 10.33 -15.84 -2.91
CA LEU A 50 9.76 -17.20 -2.97
C LEU A 50 10.63 -18.13 -3.82
N GLY A 51 11.16 -17.64 -4.94
CA GLY A 51 12.07 -18.40 -5.80
C GLY A 51 13.36 -18.80 -5.09
N VAL A 52 13.95 -17.90 -4.29
CA VAL A 52 15.15 -18.18 -3.49
C VAL A 52 14.87 -19.14 -2.34
N LEU A 53 13.71 -19.01 -1.67
CA LEU A 53 13.34 -19.85 -0.52
C LEU A 53 12.67 -21.18 -0.91
N GLY A 54 12.36 -21.39 -2.18
CA GLY A 54 11.63 -22.59 -2.65
C GLY A 54 10.19 -22.69 -2.12
N LEU A 55 9.62 -21.57 -1.66
CA LEU A 55 8.28 -21.51 -1.08
C LEU A 55 7.22 -21.23 -2.15
N LYS A 56 5.99 -21.67 -1.91
CA LYS A 56 4.85 -21.32 -2.77
C LYS A 56 4.19 -20.06 -2.21
N ALA A 57 3.62 -19.24 -3.09
CA ALA A 57 2.90 -18.02 -2.66
C ALA A 57 1.79 -18.32 -1.64
N ARG A 58 1.10 -19.46 -1.79
CA ARG A 58 0.10 -19.99 -0.84
C ARG A 58 0.60 -20.02 0.61
N ASP A 59 1.88 -20.30 0.81
CA ASP A 59 2.44 -20.54 2.14
C ASP A 59 2.54 -19.23 2.94
N LEU A 60 2.63 -18.08 2.26
CA LEU A 60 2.68 -16.74 2.89
C LEU A 60 1.35 -15.97 2.81
N ILE A 61 0.52 -16.20 1.78
CA ILE A 61 -0.71 -15.43 1.56
C ILE A 61 -1.66 -15.48 2.76
N GLY A 62 -1.75 -16.61 3.46
CA GLY A 62 -2.59 -16.72 4.66
C GLY A 62 -2.15 -15.77 5.77
N PHE A 63 -0.85 -15.69 6.02
CA PHE A 63 -0.28 -14.78 7.02
C PHE A 63 -0.43 -13.32 6.60
N SER A 64 -0.09 -13.00 5.35
CA SER A 64 -0.15 -11.62 4.85
C SER A 64 -1.59 -11.09 4.77
N PHE A 65 -2.57 -11.96 4.55
CA PHE A 65 -3.98 -11.63 4.63
C PHE A 65 -4.45 -11.31 6.06
N VAL A 66 -4.00 -12.06 7.07
CA VAL A 66 -4.26 -11.70 8.48
C VAL A 66 -3.62 -10.35 8.82
N GLN A 67 -2.39 -10.14 8.35
CA GLN A 67 -1.67 -8.86 8.48
C GLN A 67 -2.48 -7.71 7.88
N LEU A 68 -3.04 -7.89 6.68
CA LEU A 68 -3.92 -6.92 6.03
C LEU A 68 -5.14 -6.61 6.91
N LEU A 69 -5.84 -7.62 7.42
CA LEU A 69 -7.03 -7.40 8.25
C LEU A 69 -6.72 -6.61 9.53
N VAL A 70 -5.54 -6.85 10.12
CA VAL A 70 -5.08 -6.11 11.31
C VAL A 70 -4.67 -4.68 10.97
N HIS A 71 -4.06 -4.44 9.80
CA HIS A 71 -3.53 -3.12 9.43
C HIS A 71 -4.59 -2.23 8.78
N THR A 72 -5.61 -2.80 8.14
CA THR A 72 -6.71 -2.05 7.50
C THR A 72 -7.42 -1.04 8.44
N PRO A 73 -7.72 -1.33 9.72
CA PRO A 73 -8.30 -0.34 10.63
C PRO A 73 -7.26 0.62 11.26
N LEU A 74 -5.97 0.33 11.14
CA LEU A 74 -4.89 1.11 11.77
C LEU A 74 -4.26 2.14 10.81
N VAL A 75 -4.36 1.87 9.51
CA VAL A 75 -3.77 2.62 8.40
C VAL A 75 -4.87 3.33 7.64
#